data_AF-A0A7J4GVL0-F1
#
_entry.id   AF-A0A7J4GVL0-F1
#
_cell.length_a   1.000
_cell.length_b   1.000
_cell.length_c   1.000
_cell.angle_alpha   90.00
_cell.angle_beta   90.00
_cell.angle_gamma   90.00
#
_symmetry.space_group_name_H-M   'P 1'
#
loop_
_entity.id
_entity.type
_entity.pdbx_description
1 polymer ?
#
loop_
_entity_poly.entity_id
_entity_poly.type
_entity_poly.pdbx_seq_one_letter_code
_entity_poly.pdbx_strand_id
1 'polypeptide(L)'
;MSSDQKFQKACSEVEKNNTKINQSTLLKLYSYYKQATEGTATGERPGLTSFRSRAKYDGWKALGRMSSEEAKGNYIRVVSELEFVDLEPLTFEEKHAAAKEMLNRELDPEEYEEIKKLWKAHSVAEDNRDIEGLMATLTEDCRYEIPQIGKIYENKVGATQFYNDLLGAFPDIDFRLIQIYIGPQGVVEEARVKATHEKDWLVIPASGQEIEFETAIFFPWDSKARKFKGERVYFNFDRKFYEKYGIAPPFPELKE
;
A
#
# COMPACT_ATOMS: atom_id res chain seq x y z
N MET A 1 -20.56 27.41 -20.16
CA MET A 1 -20.21 27.31 -18.73
C MET A 1 -18.94 28.10 -18.47
N SER A 2 -18.91 28.92 -17.43
CA SER A 2 -17.72 29.67 -17.00
C SER A 2 -16.61 28.72 -16.52
N SER A 3 -15.37 29.22 -16.41
CA SER A 3 -14.23 28.45 -15.90
C SER A 3 -14.51 27.90 -14.49
N ASP A 4 -15.10 28.71 -13.62
CA ASP A 4 -15.47 28.32 -12.25
C ASP A 4 -16.53 27.22 -12.21
N GLN A 5 -17.54 27.29 -13.08
CA GLN A 5 -18.56 26.24 -13.19
C GLN A 5 -17.97 24.90 -13.67
N LYS A 6 -17.02 24.95 -14.61
CA LYS A 6 -16.31 23.74 -15.08
C LYS A 6 -15.44 23.16 -13.98
N PHE A 7 -14.74 24.00 -13.23
CA PHE A 7 -13.92 23.60 -12.09
C PHE A 7 -14.75 22.96 -10.97
N GLN A 8 -15.87 23.57 -10.59
CA GLN A 8 -16.80 23.01 -9.59
C GLN A 8 -17.38 21.66 -10.03
N LYS A 9 -17.75 21.53 -11.30
CA LYS A 9 -18.20 20.24 -11.85
C LYS A 9 -17.11 19.17 -11.76
N ALA A 10 -15.89 19.49 -12.18
CA ALA A 10 -14.75 18.58 -12.09
C ALA A 10 -14.41 18.18 -10.64
N CYS A 11 -14.54 19.11 -9.68
CA CYS A 11 -14.38 18.80 -8.25
C CYS A 11 -15.42 17.78 -7.78
N SER A 12 -16.70 17.98 -8.17
CA SER A 12 -17.78 17.05 -7.84
C SER A 12 -17.58 15.67 -8.47
N GLU A 13 -17.07 15.61 -9.70
CA GLU A 13 -16.75 14.34 -10.38
C GLU A 13 -15.62 13.58 -9.67
N VAL A 14 -14.56 14.28 -9.25
CA VAL A 14 -13.45 13.69 -8.48
C VAL A 14 -13.92 13.23 -7.11
N GLU A 15 -14.72 14.02 -6.40
CA GLU A 15 -15.24 13.67 -5.07
C GLU A 15 -16.08 12.38 -5.12
N LYS A 16 -16.96 12.25 -6.12
CA LYS A 16 -17.82 11.06 -6.32
C LYS A 16 -17.04 9.80 -6.69
N ASN A 17 -15.91 9.95 -7.37
CA ASN A 17 -15.12 8.84 -7.89
C ASN A 17 -13.75 8.72 -7.22
N ASN A 18 -13.55 9.33 -6.04
CA ASN A 18 -12.22 9.42 -5.44
C ASN A 18 -11.57 8.04 -5.23
N THR A 19 -12.37 7.01 -4.92
CA THR A 19 -11.90 5.63 -4.74
C THR A 19 -11.48 4.94 -6.03
N LYS A 20 -11.84 5.52 -7.19
CA LYS A 20 -11.52 5.02 -8.54
C LYS A 20 -10.36 5.78 -9.18
N ILE A 21 -9.81 6.78 -8.48
CA ILE A 21 -8.69 7.59 -8.97
C ILE A 21 -7.46 7.18 -8.17
N ASN A 22 -6.38 6.81 -8.87
CA ASN A 22 -5.14 6.47 -8.19
C ASN A 22 -4.62 7.65 -7.34
N GLN A 23 -3.93 7.34 -6.25
CA GLN A 23 -3.55 8.34 -5.24
C GLN A 23 -2.58 9.41 -5.76
N SER A 24 -1.73 9.11 -6.75
CA SER A 24 -0.81 10.11 -7.32
C SER A 24 -1.58 11.18 -8.11
N THR A 25 -2.59 10.77 -8.87
CA THR A 25 -3.52 11.71 -9.51
C THR A 25 -4.34 12.47 -8.48
N LEU A 26 -4.82 11.82 -7.40
CA LEU A 26 -5.51 12.52 -6.30
C LEU A 26 -4.62 13.58 -5.63
N LEU A 27 -3.33 13.30 -5.39
CA LEU A 27 -2.38 14.27 -4.82
C LEU A 27 -2.12 15.44 -5.78
N LYS A 28 -2.01 15.16 -7.09
CA LYS A 28 -1.85 16.19 -8.12
C LYS A 28 -3.10 17.08 -8.21
N LEU A 29 -4.29 16.48 -8.23
CA LEU A 29 -5.57 17.19 -8.19
C LEU A 29 -5.72 18.01 -6.91
N TYR A 30 -5.37 17.46 -5.76
CA TYR A 30 -5.36 18.19 -4.49
C TYR A 30 -4.44 19.42 -4.55
N SER A 31 -3.25 19.29 -5.13
CA SER A 31 -2.29 20.40 -5.26
C SER A 31 -2.88 21.53 -6.11
N TYR A 32 -3.46 21.21 -7.28
CA TYR A 32 -4.13 22.21 -8.12
C TYR A 32 -5.38 22.80 -7.46
N TYR A 33 -6.15 21.99 -6.73
CA TYR A 33 -7.32 22.47 -5.98
C TYR A 33 -6.91 23.52 -4.95
N LYS A 34 -5.90 23.22 -4.11
CA LYS A 34 -5.38 24.15 -3.10
C LYS A 34 -4.82 25.43 -3.74
N GLN A 35 -4.09 25.32 -4.84
CA GLN A 35 -3.59 26.49 -5.57
C GLN A 35 -4.72 27.34 -6.16
N ALA A 36 -5.78 26.69 -6.66
CA ALA A 36 -6.95 27.38 -7.21
C ALA A 36 -7.75 28.12 -6.14
N THR A 37 -7.93 27.53 -4.94
CA THR A 37 -8.81 28.10 -3.90
C THR A 37 -8.09 28.98 -2.90
N GLU A 38 -6.82 28.70 -2.61
CA GLU A 38 -6.05 29.35 -1.53
C GLU A 38 -4.77 30.05 -2.02
N GLY A 39 -4.40 29.87 -3.30
CA GLY A 39 -3.18 30.44 -3.87
C GLY A 39 -1.92 29.70 -3.44
N THR A 40 -0.78 30.39 -3.42
CA THR A 40 0.53 29.79 -3.13
C THR A 40 0.60 29.19 -1.73
N ALA A 41 1.21 28.00 -1.63
CA ALA A 41 1.37 27.28 -0.36
C ALA A 41 2.00 28.12 0.76
N THR A 42 1.26 28.22 1.87
CA THR A 42 1.63 28.89 3.11
C THR A 42 1.72 27.88 4.27
N GLY A 43 2.38 28.26 5.37
CA GLY A 43 2.57 27.41 6.55
C GLY A 43 3.84 26.56 6.51
N GLU A 44 4.12 25.91 7.65
CA GLU A 44 5.26 25.01 7.82
C GLU A 44 5.01 23.65 7.15
N ARG A 45 6.08 23.06 6.61
CA ARG A 45 6.03 21.71 6.04
C ARG A 45 5.69 20.71 7.16
N PRO A 46 4.64 19.89 7.02
CA PRO A 46 4.25 18.90 8.04
C PRO A 46 5.41 17.97 8.43
N GLY A 47 5.43 17.59 9.71
CA GLY A 47 6.49 16.76 10.29
C GLY A 47 6.65 15.39 9.64
N LEU A 48 7.81 14.78 9.85
CA LEU A 48 8.21 13.49 9.24
C LEU A 48 7.20 12.37 9.45
N THR A 49 6.48 12.36 10.57
CA THR A 49 5.46 11.34 10.90
C THR A 49 4.12 11.54 10.18
N SER A 50 3.91 12.67 9.49
CA SER A 50 2.65 13.05 8.84
C SER A 50 2.74 12.96 7.32
N PHE A 51 3.11 11.79 6.79
CA PHE A 51 3.44 11.57 5.37
C PHE A 51 2.37 12.04 4.38
N ARG A 52 1.08 11.76 4.65
CA ARG A 52 -0.03 12.22 3.79
C ARG A 52 -0.11 13.74 3.71
N SER A 53 -0.02 14.39 4.86
CA SER A 53 -0.03 15.86 4.96
C SER A 53 1.21 16.46 4.31
N ARG A 54 2.37 15.81 4.47
CA ARG A 54 3.63 16.21 3.86
C ARG A 54 3.59 16.10 2.34
N ALA A 55 3.14 14.99 1.78
CA ALA A 55 3.00 14.81 0.33
C ALA A 55 2.02 15.82 -0.29
N LYS A 56 0.90 16.09 0.40
CA LYS A 56 -0.07 17.14 0.04
C LYS A 56 0.56 18.53 0.04
N TYR A 57 1.33 18.86 1.08
CA TYR A 57 2.03 20.14 1.18
C TYR A 57 3.11 20.27 0.11
N ASP A 58 3.94 19.24 -0.09
CA ASP A 58 5.05 19.26 -1.04
C ASP A 58 4.55 19.41 -2.48
N GLY A 59 3.47 18.70 -2.85
CA GLY A 59 2.81 18.85 -4.14
C GLY A 59 2.25 20.27 -4.35
N TRP A 60 1.58 20.83 -3.33
CA TRP A 60 1.07 22.21 -3.40
C TRP A 60 2.21 23.24 -3.47
N LYS A 61 3.28 23.05 -2.69
CA LYS A 61 4.46 23.94 -2.67
C LYS A 61 5.19 23.95 -4.00
N ALA A 62 5.27 22.80 -4.68
CA ALA A 62 5.92 22.66 -5.98
C ALA A 62 5.25 23.48 -7.09
N LEU A 63 3.97 23.87 -6.94
CA LEU A 63 3.27 24.73 -7.91
C LEU A 63 3.72 26.20 -7.86
N GLY A 64 4.41 26.62 -6.80
CA GLY A 64 5.02 27.94 -6.70
C GLY A 64 4.03 29.10 -6.83
N ARG A 65 4.23 29.96 -7.84
CA ARG A 65 3.44 31.18 -8.09
C ARG A 65 2.36 31.01 -9.16
N MET A 66 1.95 29.76 -9.44
CA MET A 66 0.88 29.46 -10.40
C MET A 66 -0.40 30.25 -10.06
N SER A 67 -1.05 30.84 -11.06
CA SER A 67 -2.28 31.61 -10.83
C SER A 67 -3.47 30.71 -10.50
N SER A 68 -4.53 31.27 -9.89
CA SER A 68 -5.76 30.52 -9.61
C SER A 68 -6.39 30.00 -10.90
N GLU A 69 -6.51 30.83 -11.94
CA GLU A 69 -7.03 30.44 -13.25
C GLU A 69 -6.23 29.31 -13.90
N GLU A 70 -4.91 29.36 -13.83
CA GLU A 70 -4.04 28.31 -14.37
C GLU A 70 -4.20 26.99 -13.59
N ALA A 71 -4.30 27.06 -12.26
CA ALA A 71 -4.55 25.90 -11.42
C ALA A 71 -5.91 25.26 -11.71
N LYS A 72 -6.98 26.05 -11.88
CA LYS A 72 -8.31 25.56 -12.31
C LYS A 72 -8.24 24.89 -13.68
N GLY A 73 -7.55 25.50 -14.64
CA GLY A 73 -7.37 24.94 -15.98
C GLY A 73 -6.62 23.60 -15.96
N ASN A 74 -5.55 23.52 -15.19
CA ASN A 74 -4.79 22.29 -15.00
C ASN A 74 -5.61 21.20 -14.31
N TYR A 75 -6.38 21.55 -13.26
CA TYR A 75 -7.29 20.62 -12.59
C TYR A 75 -8.31 20.04 -13.59
N ILE A 76 -9.01 20.91 -14.32
CA ILE A 76 -10.01 20.50 -15.32
C ILE A 76 -9.39 19.57 -16.36
N ARG A 77 -8.20 19.91 -16.87
CA ARG A 77 -7.48 19.08 -17.85
C ARG A 77 -7.19 17.69 -17.30
N VAL A 78 -6.60 17.61 -16.11
CA VAL A 78 -6.30 16.31 -15.47
C VAL A 78 -7.58 15.50 -15.29
N VAL A 79 -8.68 16.11 -14.83
CA VAL A 79 -9.96 15.41 -14.68
C VAL A 79 -10.54 14.97 -16.02
N SER A 80 -10.42 15.77 -17.08
CA SER A 80 -10.90 15.38 -18.42
C SER A 80 -10.10 14.24 -19.05
N GLU A 81 -8.87 14.03 -18.59
CA GLU A 81 -7.98 12.94 -19.00
C GLU A 81 -8.09 11.72 -18.07
N LEU A 82 -8.88 11.80 -16.98
CA LEU A 82 -9.12 10.68 -16.11
C LEU A 82 -10.03 9.66 -16.79
N GLU A 83 -9.51 8.45 -16.95
CA GLU A 83 -10.35 7.28 -17.06
C GLU A 83 -10.74 6.86 -15.63
N PHE A 84 -12.03 6.94 -15.32
CA PHE A 84 -12.58 6.30 -14.13
C PHE A 84 -12.57 4.80 -14.39
N VAL A 85 -11.44 4.16 -14.10
CA VAL A 85 -11.34 2.71 -14.23
C VAL A 85 -12.15 2.12 -13.09
N ASP A 86 -13.30 1.54 -13.44
CA ASP A 86 -13.88 0.51 -12.61
C ASP A 86 -12.88 -0.65 -12.64
N LEU A 87 -12.00 -0.72 -11.64
CA LEU A 87 -11.21 -1.91 -11.38
C LEU A 87 -12.20 -2.98 -10.87
N GLU A 88 -12.99 -3.51 -11.81
CA GLU A 88 -13.78 -4.69 -11.52
C GLU A 88 -12.80 -5.81 -11.15
N PRO A 89 -13.08 -6.54 -10.07
CA PRO A 89 -12.24 -7.68 -9.71
C PRO A 89 -12.23 -8.64 -10.89
N LEU A 90 -11.03 -9.06 -11.31
CA LEU A 90 -10.85 -10.05 -12.37
C LEU A 90 -11.82 -11.21 -12.16
N THR A 91 -12.51 -11.58 -13.24
CA THR A 91 -13.40 -12.74 -13.28
C THR A 91 -12.62 -14.01 -12.95
N PHE A 92 -13.34 -15.08 -12.62
CA PHE A 92 -12.74 -16.38 -12.35
C PHE A 92 -11.82 -16.84 -13.49
N GLU A 93 -12.29 -16.69 -14.74
CA GLU A 93 -11.53 -17.08 -15.93
C GLU A 93 -10.32 -16.19 -16.18
N GLU A 94 -10.42 -14.88 -15.95
CA GLU A 94 -9.29 -13.96 -16.11
C GLU A 94 -8.18 -14.22 -15.07
N LYS A 95 -8.55 -14.51 -13.82
CA LYS A 95 -7.58 -14.92 -12.79
C LYS A 95 -6.85 -16.20 -13.21
N HIS A 96 -7.59 -17.17 -13.74
CA HIS A 96 -7.02 -18.42 -14.22
C HIS A 96 -6.12 -18.22 -15.44
N ALA A 97 -6.51 -17.37 -16.39
CA ALA A 97 -5.70 -17.00 -17.56
C ALA A 97 -4.39 -16.31 -17.13
N ALA A 98 -4.46 -15.33 -16.22
CA ALA A 98 -3.28 -14.67 -15.68
C ALA A 98 -2.31 -15.67 -14.99
N ALA A 99 -2.84 -16.65 -14.26
CA ALA A 99 -2.02 -17.70 -13.67
C ALA A 99 -1.34 -18.59 -14.74
N LYS A 100 -2.02 -18.89 -15.85
CA LYS A 100 -1.42 -19.61 -16.99
C LYS A 100 -0.29 -18.82 -17.64
N GLU A 101 -0.44 -17.50 -17.77
CA GLU A 101 0.65 -16.65 -18.26
C GLU A 101 1.86 -16.68 -17.32
N MET A 102 1.62 -16.64 -16.00
CA MET A 102 2.68 -16.75 -15.00
C MET A 102 3.43 -18.09 -15.10
N LEU A 103 2.75 -19.20 -15.38
CA LEU A 103 3.36 -20.52 -15.54
C LEU A 103 4.40 -20.55 -16.68
N ASN A 104 4.16 -19.77 -17.74
CA ASN A 104 5.03 -19.74 -18.92
C ASN A 104 6.20 -18.74 -18.81
N ARG A 105 6.37 -18.08 -17.65
CA ARG A 105 7.52 -17.18 -17.44
C ARG A 105 8.80 -17.99 -17.32
N GLU A 106 9.73 -17.72 -18.21
CA GLU A 106 11.07 -18.32 -18.16
C GLU A 106 11.89 -17.70 -17.01
N LEU A 107 12.75 -18.51 -16.41
CA LEU A 107 13.69 -18.05 -15.40
C LEU A 107 14.90 -17.40 -16.09
N ASP A 108 15.01 -16.09 -15.97
CA ASP A 108 16.23 -15.36 -16.30
C ASP A 108 17.16 -15.29 -15.08
N PRO A 109 18.40 -15.84 -15.14
CA PRO A 109 19.35 -15.79 -14.03
C PRO A 109 19.71 -14.37 -13.56
N GLU A 110 19.74 -13.39 -14.46
CA GLU A 110 20.08 -12.01 -14.09
C GLU A 110 18.94 -11.36 -13.31
N GLU A 111 17.71 -11.47 -13.83
CA GLU A 111 16.50 -11.00 -13.12
C GLU A 111 16.30 -11.73 -11.79
N TYR A 112 16.58 -13.04 -11.72
CA TYR A 112 16.53 -13.80 -10.47
C TYR A 112 17.43 -13.22 -9.37
N GLU A 113 18.69 -12.89 -9.70
CA GLU A 113 19.60 -12.29 -8.73
C GLU A 113 19.17 -10.87 -8.34
N GLU A 114 18.50 -10.14 -9.22
CA GLU A 114 17.90 -8.85 -8.88
C GLU A 114 16.72 -8.96 -7.92
N ILE A 115 15.80 -9.90 -8.16
CA ILE A 115 14.67 -10.19 -7.26
C ILE A 115 15.20 -10.50 -5.87
N LYS A 116 16.19 -11.40 -5.79
CA LYS A 116 16.85 -11.80 -4.54
C LYS A 116 17.56 -10.64 -3.85
N LYS A 117 18.26 -9.78 -4.60
CA LYS A 117 18.93 -8.59 -4.06
C LYS A 117 17.91 -7.59 -3.52
N LEU A 118 16.81 -7.38 -4.24
CA LEU A 118 15.77 -6.45 -3.81
C LEU A 118 15.03 -6.97 -2.58
N TRP A 119 14.71 -8.26 -2.52
CA TRP A 119 14.12 -8.88 -1.32
C TRP A 119 15.04 -8.74 -0.10
N LYS A 120 16.36 -8.97 -0.25
CA LYS A 120 17.31 -8.73 0.84
C LYS A 120 17.31 -7.28 1.31
N ALA A 121 17.26 -6.32 0.36
CA ALA A 121 17.18 -4.91 0.70
C ALA A 121 15.87 -4.58 1.42
N HIS A 122 14.76 -5.20 1.02
CA HIS A 122 13.46 -5.08 1.67
C HIS A 122 13.50 -5.59 3.12
N SER A 123 13.97 -6.82 3.33
CA SER A 123 14.10 -7.43 4.66
C SER A 123 15.02 -6.62 5.58
N VAL A 124 16.15 -6.12 5.07
CA VAL A 124 17.04 -5.25 5.85
C VAL A 124 16.37 -3.91 6.18
N ALA A 125 15.58 -3.34 5.28
CA ALA A 125 14.84 -2.11 5.56
C ALA A 125 13.76 -2.35 6.63
N GLU A 126 13.09 -3.50 6.61
CA GLU A 126 12.12 -3.91 7.64
C GLU A 126 12.75 -4.02 9.02
N ASP A 127 13.86 -4.77 9.14
CA ASP A 127 14.61 -4.93 10.39
C ASP A 127 15.06 -3.58 10.98
N ASN A 128 15.48 -2.66 10.11
CA ASN A 128 15.91 -1.32 10.49
C ASN A 128 14.76 -0.32 10.67
N ARG A 129 13.51 -0.74 10.40
CA ARG A 129 12.30 0.12 10.40
C ARG A 129 12.42 1.32 9.48
N ASP A 130 13.14 1.14 8.38
CA ASP A 130 13.35 2.12 7.35
C ASP A 130 12.18 2.11 6.37
N ILE A 131 11.15 2.90 6.68
CA ILE A 131 9.97 3.06 5.83
C ILE A 131 10.35 3.58 4.42
N GLU A 132 11.35 4.46 4.31
CA GLU A 132 11.77 4.98 3.02
C GLU A 132 12.44 3.89 2.17
N GLY A 133 13.33 3.09 2.80
CA GLY A 133 13.93 1.91 2.22
C GLY A 133 12.91 0.88 1.76
N LEU A 134 11.91 0.57 2.59
CA LEU A 134 10.79 -0.31 2.23
C LEU A 134 10.06 0.20 0.98
N MET A 135 9.61 1.46 1.00
CA MET A 135 8.89 2.05 -0.13
C MET A 135 9.74 2.13 -1.41
N ALA A 136 11.07 2.20 -1.31
CA ALA A 136 11.95 2.20 -2.47
C ALA A 136 11.90 0.88 -3.25
N THR A 137 11.64 -0.25 -2.58
CA THR A 137 11.54 -1.59 -3.17
C THR A 137 10.20 -1.88 -3.87
N LEU A 138 9.21 -1.01 -3.67
CA LEU A 138 7.84 -1.21 -4.15
C LEU A 138 7.54 -0.36 -5.39
N THR A 139 6.64 -0.86 -6.25
CA THR A 139 6.02 -0.07 -7.31
C THR A 139 5.16 1.05 -6.72
N GLU A 140 4.90 2.10 -7.50
CA GLU A 140 4.06 3.23 -7.05
C GLU A 140 2.61 2.79 -6.78
N ASP A 141 2.12 1.82 -7.54
CA ASP A 141 0.79 1.22 -7.47
C ASP A 141 0.73 -0.05 -6.60
N CYS A 142 1.73 -0.28 -5.74
CA CYS A 142 1.82 -1.49 -4.92
C CYS A 142 0.57 -1.74 -4.08
N ARG A 143 0.23 -3.00 -3.81
CA ARG A 143 -0.95 -3.37 -3.00
C ARG A 143 -0.53 -4.33 -1.89
N TYR A 144 -0.95 -4.03 -0.67
CA TYR A 144 -0.81 -4.90 0.48
C TYR A 144 -2.14 -5.54 0.75
N GLU A 145 -2.22 -6.86 0.65
CA GLU A 145 -3.45 -7.62 0.76
C GLU A 145 -3.37 -8.53 1.98
N ILE A 146 -4.44 -8.54 2.78
CA ILE A 146 -4.64 -9.50 3.87
C ILE A 146 -5.93 -10.26 3.55
N PRO A 147 -5.83 -11.33 2.72
CA PRO A 147 -7.00 -11.96 2.14
C PRO A 147 -7.95 -12.54 3.17
N GLN A 148 -7.46 -13.01 4.33
CA GLN A 148 -8.30 -13.57 5.39
C GLN A 148 -9.38 -12.60 5.90
N ILE A 149 -9.14 -11.29 5.81
CA ILE A 149 -10.06 -10.25 6.27
C ILE A 149 -10.52 -9.33 5.13
N GLY A 150 -10.15 -9.63 3.88
CA GLY A 150 -10.45 -8.80 2.73
C GLY A 150 -9.87 -7.37 2.80
N LYS A 151 -8.86 -7.12 3.63
CA LYS A 151 -8.26 -5.80 3.79
C LYS A 151 -7.20 -5.57 2.71
N ILE A 152 -7.28 -4.43 2.05
CA ILE A 152 -6.35 -4.00 1.02
C ILE A 152 -5.83 -2.61 1.39
N TYR A 153 -4.52 -2.42 1.36
CA TYR A 153 -3.89 -1.12 1.38
C TYR A 153 -3.30 -0.85 0.01
N GLU A 154 -3.69 0.27 -0.59
CA GLU A 154 -3.30 0.61 -1.94
C GLU A 154 -2.16 1.62 -1.95
N ASN A 155 -1.30 1.47 -2.95
CA ASN A 155 -0.11 2.28 -3.23
C ASN A 155 0.83 2.44 -2.03
N LYS A 156 1.88 3.26 -2.22
CA LYS A 156 2.87 3.52 -1.16
C LYS A 156 2.29 4.17 0.09
N VAL A 157 1.21 4.96 -0.03
CA VAL A 157 0.53 5.54 1.14
C VAL A 157 -0.15 4.45 1.96
N GLY A 158 -0.80 3.49 1.30
CA GLY A 158 -1.39 2.33 1.96
C GLY A 158 -0.34 1.41 2.55
N ALA A 159 0.71 1.08 1.81
CA ALA A 159 1.82 0.26 2.31
C ALA A 159 2.50 0.90 3.53
N THR A 160 2.75 2.21 3.49
CA THR A 160 3.27 2.97 4.65
C THR A 160 2.31 2.89 5.85
N GLN A 161 0.99 2.97 5.61
CA GLN A 161 0.01 2.81 6.69
C GLN A 161 0.07 1.41 7.31
N PHE A 162 0.14 0.36 6.48
CA PHE A 162 0.28 -1.02 6.96
C PHE A 162 1.49 -1.18 7.89
N TYR A 163 2.66 -0.71 7.48
CA TYR A 163 3.88 -0.81 8.31
C TYR A 163 3.79 0.03 9.59
N ASN A 164 3.24 1.24 9.54
CA ASN A 164 3.05 2.03 10.76
C ASN A 164 2.06 1.38 11.74
N ASP A 165 0.97 0.77 11.23
CA ASP A 165 0.01 0.05 12.06
C ASP A 165 0.66 -1.19 12.68
N LEU A 166 1.40 -1.98 11.89
CA LEU A 166 2.13 -3.17 12.36
C LEU A 166 3.18 -2.82 13.42
N LEU A 167 4.13 -1.92 13.10
CA LEU A 167 5.21 -1.54 14.01
C LEU A 167 4.68 -0.76 15.23
N GLY A 168 3.53 -0.10 15.10
CA GLY A 168 2.86 0.61 16.18
C GLY A 168 2.14 -0.32 17.17
N ALA A 169 1.68 -1.48 16.69
CA ALA A 169 1.05 -2.52 17.50
C ALA A 169 2.03 -3.54 18.06
N PHE A 170 3.14 -3.77 17.36
CA PHE A 170 4.21 -4.70 17.73
C PHE A 170 5.57 -3.98 17.71
N PRO A 171 5.89 -3.18 18.75
CA PRO A 171 7.09 -2.35 18.75
C PRO A 171 8.40 -3.11 18.84
N ASP A 172 8.39 -4.42 19.05
CA ASP A 172 9.54 -5.32 19.16
C ASP A 172 9.42 -6.51 18.19
N ILE A 173 8.61 -6.37 17.12
CA ILE A 173 8.39 -7.43 16.14
C ILE A 173 9.70 -7.95 15.55
N ASP A 174 9.82 -9.28 15.53
CA ASP A 174 10.97 -10.02 15.02
C ASP A 174 10.47 -11.13 14.09
N PHE A 175 10.88 -11.06 12.82
CA PHE A 175 10.57 -12.05 11.80
C PHE A 175 11.73 -13.03 11.66
N ARG A 176 11.48 -14.31 11.92
CA ARG A 176 12.44 -15.40 11.73
C ARG A 176 12.07 -16.22 10.51
N LEU A 177 12.79 -15.99 9.42
CA LEU A 177 12.64 -16.72 8.17
C LEU A 177 12.80 -18.24 8.39
N ILE A 178 11.78 -18.99 8.00
CA ILE A 178 11.75 -20.47 8.01
C ILE A 178 12.01 -21.00 6.59
N GLN A 179 11.40 -20.37 5.59
CA GLN A 179 11.45 -20.84 4.21
C GLN A 179 11.41 -19.67 3.24
N ILE A 180 12.06 -19.80 2.09
CA ILE A 180 12.04 -18.81 1.03
C ILE A 180 12.06 -19.49 -0.35
N TYR A 181 11.21 -19.00 -1.24
CA TYR A 181 11.10 -19.42 -2.61
C TYR A 181 11.20 -18.20 -3.51
N ILE A 182 12.07 -18.26 -4.51
CA ILE A 182 12.30 -17.14 -5.43
C ILE A 182 12.14 -17.67 -6.85
N GLY A 183 11.38 -16.97 -7.67
CA GLY A 183 11.17 -17.28 -9.08
C GLY A 183 10.79 -16.03 -9.89
N PRO A 184 10.54 -16.17 -11.20
CA PRO A 184 10.22 -15.04 -12.09
C PRO A 184 8.86 -14.38 -11.78
N GLN A 185 8.05 -14.99 -10.90
CA GLN A 185 6.80 -14.42 -10.38
C GLN A 185 7.02 -13.57 -9.12
N GLY A 186 8.18 -13.70 -8.46
CA GLY A 186 8.54 -12.98 -7.24
C GLY A 186 9.03 -13.89 -6.11
N VAL A 187 8.77 -13.46 -4.88
CA VAL A 187 9.23 -14.16 -3.67
C VAL A 187 8.04 -14.66 -2.86
N VAL A 188 8.18 -15.84 -2.27
CA VAL A 188 7.35 -16.29 -1.15
C VAL A 188 8.27 -16.57 0.02
N GLU A 189 7.99 -15.97 1.15
CA GLU A 189 8.65 -16.31 2.40
C GLU A 189 7.64 -16.86 3.40
N GLU A 190 8.14 -17.73 4.26
CA GLU A 190 7.45 -18.20 5.44
C GLU A 190 8.30 -17.85 6.65
N ALA A 191 7.71 -17.25 7.66
CA ALA A 191 8.41 -16.78 8.84
C ALA A 191 7.64 -17.10 10.13
N ARG A 192 8.40 -17.34 11.20
CA ARG A 192 7.89 -17.33 12.56
C ARG A 192 8.08 -15.94 13.12
N VAL A 193 7.02 -15.35 13.63
CA VAL A 193 7.01 -13.99 14.14
C VAL A 193 6.89 -14.04 15.64
N LYS A 194 7.72 -13.26 16.33
CA LYS A 194 7.66 -13.08 17.77
C LYS A 194 7.57 -11.59 18.10
N ALA A 195 6.63 -11.20 18.96
CA ALA A 195 6.42 -9.79 19.31
C ALA A 195 5.55 -9.61 20.56
N THR A 196 5.68 -8.46 21.23
CA THR A 196 4.76 -7.96 22.24
C THR A 196 3.59 -7.22 21.58
N HIS A 197 2.36 -7.67 21.83
CA HIS A 197 1.15 -7.10 21.24
C HIS A 197 0.59 -5.95 22.11
N GLU A 198 1.01 -4.72 21.83
CA GLU A 198 0.70 -3.56 22.69
C GLU A 198 -0.57 -2.80 22.31
N LYS A 199 -0.97 -2.83 21.04
CA LYS A 199 -2.16 -2.13 20.52
C LYS A 199 -2.94 -3.01 19.58
N ASP A 200 -4.22 -2.71 19.45
CA ASP A 200 -5.09 -3.37 18.47
C ASP A 200 -4.46 -3.34 17.09
N TRP A 201 -4.48 -4.49 16.42
CA TRP A 201 -3.94 -4.63 15.09
C TRP A 201 -4.89 -5.42 14.19
N LEU A 202 -5.19 -4.84 13.03
CA LEU A 202 -6.22 -5.32 12.11
C LEU A 202 -7.59 -5.45 12.80
N VAL A 203 -7.96 -6.66 13.19
CA VAL A 203 -9.21 -7.02 13.87
C VAL A 203 -8.94 -7.74 15.20
N ILE A 204 -7.67 -7.77 15.64
CA ILE A 204 -7.22 -8.48 16.83
C ILE A 204 -6.95 -7.45 17.91
N PRO A 205 -7.69 -7.47 19.04
CA PRO A 205 -7.44 -6.58 20.16
C PRO A 205 -6.09 -6.84 20.80
N ALA A 206 -5.45 -5.79 21.33
CA ALA A 206 -4.20 -5.89 22.07
C ALA A 206 -4.30 -6.94 23.18
N SER A 207 -3.39 -7.91 23.19
CA SER A 207 -3.33 -8.90 24.27
C SER A 207 -2.49 -8.43 25.45
N GLY A 208 -1.59 -7.46 25.23
CA GLY A 208 -0.59 -7.03 26.22
C GLY A 208 0.45 -8.09 26.55
N GLN A 209 0.55 -9.15 25.74
CA GLN A 209 1.43 -10.29 25.95
C GLN A 209 2.45 -10.42 24.81
N GLU A 210 3.53 -11.13 25.09
CA GLU A 210 4.41 -11.66 24.06
C GLU A 210 3.68 -12.79 23.32
N ILE A 211 3.46 -12.61 22.03
CA ILE A 211 2.82 -13.56 21.14
C ILE A 211 3.80 -14.10 20.12
N GLU A 212 3.40 -15.22 19.54
CA GLU A 212 4.15 -15.93 18.54
C GLU A 212 3.19 -16.59 17.56
N PHE A 213 3.45 -16.43 16.27
CA PHE A 213 2.64 -16.95 15.17
C PHE A 213 3.49 -17.20 13.93
N GLU A 214 2.92 -17.87 12.94
CA GLU A 214 3.55 -18.07 11.63
C GLU A 214 2.86 -17.22 10.58
N THR A 215 3.61 -16.80 9.56
CA THR A 215 3.09 -16.04 8.43
C THR A 215 3.69 -16.54 7.12
N ALA A 216 2.92 -16.45 6.04
CA ALA A 216 3.40 -16.59 4.68
C ALA A 216 3.19 -15.26 3.93
N ILE A 217 4.26 -14.72 3.35
CA ILE A 217 4.24 -13.44 2.65
C ILE A 217 4.63 -13.65 1.20
N PHE A 218 3.77 -13.20 0.30
CA PHE A 218 4.01 -13.22 -1.13
C PHE A 218 4.41 -11.82 -1.58
N PHE A 219 5.51 -11.70 -2.31
CA PHE A 219 6.00 -10.47 -2.92
C PHE A 219 5.94 -10.61 -4.45
N PRO A 220 4.80 -10.28 -5.10
CA PRO A 220 4.68 -10.38 -6.55
C PRO A 220 5.67 -9.45 -7.24
N TRP A 221 6.37 -9.96 -8.25
CA TRP A 221 7.38 -9.21 -8.99
C TRP A 221 6.84 -8.58 -10.27
N ASP A 222 7.23 -7.33 -10.51
CA ASP A 222 7.02 -6.63 -11.79
C ASP A 222 8.33 -6.55 -12.57
N SER A 223 8.46 -7.38 -13.60
CA SER A 223 9.65 -7.43 -14.47
C SER A 223 9.94 -6.13 -15.22
N LYS A 224 8.92 -5.31 -15.48
CA LYS A 224 9.10 -4.03 -16.19
C LYS A 224 9.60 -2.96 -15.24
N ALA A 225 8.99 -2.86 -14.06
CA ALA A 225 9.38 -1.89 -13.05
C ALA A 225 10.63 -2.31 -12.26
N ARG A 226 10.99 -3.60 -12.31
CA ARG A 226 12.05 -4.24 -11.53
C ARG A 226 11.88 -4.01 -10.03
N LYS A 227 10.63 -4.17 -9.55
CA LYS A 227 10.18 -3.92 -8.17
C LYS A 227 9.06 -4.87 -7.75
N PHE A 228 8.80 -4.95 -6.45
CA PHE A 228 7.64 -5.69 -5.93
C PHE A 228 6.36 -4.88 -6.09
N LYS A 229 5.27 -5.56 -6.46
CA LYS A 229 3.92 -4.97 -6.58
C LYS A 229 3.20 -4.84 -5.23
N GLY A 230 3.94 -4.89 -4.13
CA GLY A 230 3.41 -4.96 -2.77
C GLY A 230 3.52 -6.36 -2.20
N GLU A 231 2.61 -6.70 -1.30
CA GLU A 231 2.64 -7.94 -0.54
C GLU A 231 1.25 -8.55 -0.40
N ARG A 232 1.17 -9.87 -0.34
CA ARG A 232 -0.02 -10.57 0.11
C ARG A 232 0.34 -11.42 1.31
N VAL A 233 -0.22 -11.09 2.45
CA VAL A 233 0.22 -11.58 3.76
C VAL A 233 -0.84 -12.51 4.33
N TYR A 234 -0.43 -13.70 4.73
CA TYR A 234 -1.28 -14.69 5.39
C TYR A 234 -0.74 -15.03 6.77
N PHE A 235 -1.45 -14.61 7.81
CA PHE A 235 -1.19 -15.03 9.18
C PHE A 235 -1.86 -16.36 9.53
N ASN A 236 -1.13 -17.22 10.23
CA ASN A 236 -1.65 -18.44 10.84
C ASN A 236 -2.16 -18.16 12.26
N PHE A 237 -3.36 -17.58 12.34
CA PHE A 237 -4.09 -17.41 13.60
C PHE A 237 -5.20 -18.46 13.71
N ASP A 238 -4.82 -19.68 14.11
CA ASP A 238 -5.77 -20.76 14.36
C ASP A 238 -6.43 -20.65 15.75
N ARG A 239 -7.37 -21.55 16.06
CA ARG A 239 -8.01 -21.55 17.38
C ARG A 239 -7.01 -21.72 18.53
N LYS A 240 -5.95 -22.51 18.33
CA LYS A 240 -4.92 -22.72 19.36
C LYS A 240 -4.19 -21.43 19.67
N PHE A 241 -3.91 -20.60 18.67
CA PHE A 241 -3.34 -19.27 18.86
C PHE A 241 -4.25 -18.40 19.74
N TYR A 242 -5.54 -18.30 19.39
CA TYR A 242 -6.51 -17.50 20.15
C TYR A 242 -6.68 -17.98 21.59
N GLU A 243 -6.83 -19.29 21.79
CA GLU A 243 -6.94 -19.92 23.12
C GLU A 243 -5.69 -19.71 23.97
N LYS A 244 -4.50 -19.89 23.36
CA LYS A 244 -3.21 -19.73 24.05
C LYS A 244 -3.02 -18.33 24.61
N TYR A 245 -3.43 -17.30 23.88
CA TYR A 245 -3.25 -15.91 24.27
C TYR A 245 -4.50 -15.25 24.85
N GLY A 246 -5.59 -16.01 25.05
CA GLY A 246 -6.85 -15.50 25.61
C GLY A 246 -7.51 -14.41 24.75
N ILE A 247 -7.30 -14.45 23.44
CA ILE A 247 -7.82 -13.47 22.47
C ILE A 247 -9.12 -14.00 21.89
N ALA A 248 -10.17 -13.17 21.84
CA ALA A 248 -11.40 -13.54 21.17
C ALA A 248 -11.18 -13.60 19.64
N PRO A 249 -11.52 -14.71 18.95
CA PRO A 249 -11.42 -14.76 17.49
C PRO A 249 -12.32 -13.69 16.84
N PRO A 250 -11.82 -12.97 15.83
CA PRO A 250 -12.59 -11.91 15.17
C PRO A 250 -13.79 -12.44 14.37
N PHE A 251 -13.77 -13.73 13.99
CA PHE A 251 -14.87 -14.40 13.29
C PHE A 251 -15.36 -15.60 14.13
N PRO A 252 -16.36 -15.39 15.01
CA PRO A 252 -16.88 -16.44 15.88
C PRO A 252 -17.61 -17.56 15.13
N GLU A 253 -17.90 -17.36 13.84
CA GLU A 253 -18.71 -18.26 13.00
C GLU A 253 -17.91 -19.30 12.20
N LEU A 254 -16.57 -19.27 12.24
CA LEU A 254 -15.75 -20.32 11.63
C LEU A 254 -15.91 -21.61 12.43
N LYS A 255 -16.91 -22.41 12.05
CA LYS A 255 -17.13 -23.78 12.54
C LYS A 255 -15.95 -24.68 12.14
N GLU A 256 -15.72 -25.71 12.95
CA GLU A 256 -14.63 -26.70 12.82
C GLU A 256 -14.45 -27.23 11.40
#